data_AF-A0A8I1RHB0-F1
#
_entry.id   AF-A0A8I1RHB0-F1
#
_cell.length_a   1.000
_cell.length_b   1.000
_cell.length_c   1.000
_cell.angle_alpha   90.00
_cell.angle_beta   90.00
_cell.angle_gamma   90.00
#
_symmetry.space_group_name_H-M   'P 1'
#
loop_
_entity.id
_entity.type
_entity.pdbx_description
1 polymer ?
#
loop_
_entity_poly.entity_id
_entity_poly.type
_entity_poly.pdbx_seq_one_letter_code
_entity_poly.pdbx_strand_id
1 'polypeptide(L)'
;MKDLQVIEAQLTRVLSFFPRVDTKVAGLFTVNSALLTISALNVEAGDLARWYIAVPGAFLIIGLIASFTFLYKCNFPELEGGQGSLVYFAAIKGRTESTYKAEFEAVSDADYRADMLGQIWRNSHILADKYEAIAMAIRLTLATLVPFTVFLVMTAIEHTRLPMVSG
;
A
#
# COMPACT_ATOMS: atom_id res chain seq x y z
N MET A 1 1.78 -4.73 -36.67
CA MET A 1 2.85 -5.37 -35.86
C MET A 1 3.75 -4.38 -35.09
N LYS A 2 4.38 -3.37 -35.72
CA LYS A 2 5.22 -2.38 -34.98
C LYS A 2 4.46 -1.67 -33.84
N ASP A 3 3.17 -1.38 -34.03
CA ASP A 3 2.36 -0.71 -33.01
C ASP A 3 2.03 -1.57 -31.80
N LEU A 4 1.88 -2.90 -31.99
CA LEU A 4 1.51 -3.80 -30.89
C LEU A 4 2.69 -3.99 -29.93
N GLN A 5 3.91 -4.13 -30.44
CA GLN A 5 5.13 -4.20 -29.62
C GLN A 5 5.32 -2.93 -28.76
N VAL A 6 5.01 -1.75 -29.31
CA VAL A 6 5.08 -0.48 -28.55
C VAL A 6 4.04 -0.46 -27.43
N ILE A 7 2.83 -0.95 -27.69
CA ILE A 7 1.75 -1.04 -26.71
C ILE A 7 2.09 -2.06 -25.61
N GLU A 8 2.57 -3.25 -25.96
CA GLU A 8 3.05 -4.27 -25.01
C GLU A 8 4.19 -3.73 -24.14
N ALA A 9 5.16 -3.02 -24.73
CA ALA A 9 6.24 -2.39 -24.01
C ALA A 9 5.75 -1.31 -23.03
N GLN A 10 4.72 -0.55 -23.42
CA GLN A 10 4.11 0.44 -22.54
C GLN A 10 3.33 -0.19 -21.40
N LEU A 11 2.55 -1.25 -21.65
CA LEU A 11 1.87 -2.01 -20.59
C LEU A 11 2.90 -2.59 -19.61
N THR A 12 3.95 -3.21 -20.13
CA THR A 12 5.06 -3.74 -19.31
C THR A 12 5.70 -2.65 -18.46
N ARG A 13 5.91 -1.45 -19.02
CA ARG A 13 6.44 -0.31 -18.28
C ARG A 13 5.52 0.10 -17.14
N VAL A 14 4.21 0.22 -17.37
CA VAL A 14 3.24 0.55 -16.31
C VAL A 14 3.26 -0.51 -15.21
N LEU A 15 3.21 -1.79 -15.58
CA LEU A 15 3.25 -2.91 -14.63
C LEU A 15 4.56 -2.93 -13.83
N SER A 16 5.69 -2.51 -14.41
CA SER A 16 6.99 -2.47 -13.73
C SER A 16 7.06 -1.49 -12.54
N PHE A 17 6.12 -0.55 -12.42
CA PHE A 17 6.05 0.37 -11.29
C PHE A 17 5.35 -0.22 -10.06
N PHE A 18 4.47 -1.21 -10.23
CA PHE A 18 3.75 -1.84 -9.11
C PHE A 18 4.69 -2.38 -8.02
N PRO A 19 5.72 -3.19 -8.35
CA PRO A 19 6.66 -3.69 -7.34
C PRO A 19 7.39 -2.59 -6.58
N ARG A 20 7.59 -1.41 -7.21
CA ARG A 20 8.27 -0.27 -6.57
C ARG A 20 7.38 0.37 -5.52
N VAL A 21 6.08 0.44 -5.76
CA VAL A 21 5.11 0.95 -4.78
C VAL A 21 4.90 -0.09 -3.68
N ASP A 22 4.72 -1.36 -4.04
CA ASP A 22 4.49 -2.43 -3.07
C ASP A 22 5.69 -2.62 -2.12
N THR A 23 6.93 -2.44 -2.62
CA THR A 23 8.13 -2.41 -1.76
C THR A 23 8.07 -1.29 -0.71
N LYS A 24 7.58 -0.10 -1.07
CA LYS A 24 7.43 1.02 -0.12
C LYS A 24 6.36 0.72 0.92
N VAL A 25 5.26 0.08 0.52
CA VAL A 25 4.19 -0.35 1.42
C VAL A 25 4.74 -1.33 2.46
N ALA A 26 5.47 -2.36 2.03
CA ALA A 26 6.10 -3.33 2.93
C ALA A 26 7.10 -2.66 3.88
N GLY A 27 7.94 -1.77 3.37
CA GLY A 27 8.89 -1.01 4.20
C GLY A 27 8.19 -0.16 5.26
N LEU A 28 7.14 0.58 4.88
CA LEU A 28 6.43 1.44 5.82
C LEU A 28 5.60 0.63 6.84
N PHE A 29 5.05 -0.52 6.45
CA PHE A 29 4.39 -1.44 7.37
C PHE A 29 5.36 -1.93 8.47
N THR A 30 6.59 -2.31 8.09
CA THR A 30 7.63 -2.70 9.04
C THR A 30 7.98 -1.56 10.00
N VAL A 31 8.15 -0.34 9.49
CA VAL A 31 8.42 0.84 10.31
C VAL A 31 7.29 1.10 11.30
N ASN A 32 6.03 1.16 10.83
CA ASN A 32 4.88 1.39 11.71
C ASN A 32 4.73 0.30 12.78
N SER A 33 5.01 -0.96 12.42
CA SER A 33 4.98 -2.09 13.37
C SER A 33 6.08 -1.96 14.42
N ALA A 34 7.29 -1.53 14.03
CA ALA A 34 8.37 -1.27 14.98
C ALA A 34 8.02 -0.13 15.95
N LEU A 35 7.44 0.97 15.47
CA LEU A 35 6.97 2.07 16.32
C LEU A 35 5.94 1.57 17.35
N LEU A 36 4.95 0.78 16.90
CA LEU A 36 3.94 0.20 17.77
C LEU A 36 4.55 -0.72 18.84
N THR A 37 5.44 -1.63 18.43
CA THR A 37 6.12 -2.56 19.35
C THR A 37 6.96 -1.82 20.38
N ILE A 38 7.80 -0.86 19.95
CA ILE A 38 8.64 -0.07 20.86
C ILE A 38 7.75 0.67 21.86
N SER A 39 6.66 1.28 21.43
CA SER A 39 5.74 1.96 22.35
C SER A 39 5.05 1.00 23.33
N ALA A 40 4.63 -0.19 22.86
CA ALA A 40 4.02 -1.21 23.71
C ALA A 40 4.98 -1.76 24.77
N LEU A 41 6.27 -1.89 24.45
CA LEU A 41 7.29 -2.35 25.40
C LEU A 41 7.65 -1.31 26.48
N ASN A 42 7.36 -0.03 26.23
CA ASN A 42 7.77 1.06 27.10
C ASN A 42 6.61 1.68 27.90
N VAL A 43 5.36 1.23 27.68
CA VAL A 43 4.18 1.70 28.41
C VAL A 43 3.87 0.82 29.62
N GLU A 44 3.52 1.45 30.75
CA GLU A 44 2.98 0.76 31.91
C GLU A 44 1.55 1.24 32.23
N ALA A 45 0.75 0.43 32.91
CA ALA A 45 -0.65 0.76 33.20
C ALA A 45 -0.81 2.10 33.96
N GLY A 46 0.16 2.43 34.84
CA GLY A 46 0.18 3.69 35.57
C GLY A 46 0.40 4.92 34.69
N ASP A 47 1.02 4.76 33.52
CA ASP A 47 1.33 5.87 32.61
C ASP A 47 0.09 6.44 31.94
N LEU A 48 -0.93 5.61 31.77
CA LEU A 48 -2.18 6.02 31.13
C LEU A 48 -2.99 7.00 32.00
N ALA A 49 -2.69 7.10 33.30
CA ALA A 49 -3.26 8.11 34.18
C ALA A 49 -2.57 9.48 34.02
N ARG A 50 -1.38 9.54 33.41
CA ARG A 50 -0.58 10.76 33.25
C ARG A 50 -0.86 11.38 31.90
N TRP A 51 -1.53 12.54 31.89
CA TRP A 51 -1.97 13.19 30.65
C TRP A 51 -0.82 13.47 29.66
N TYR A 52 0.39 13.79 30.16
CA TYR A 52 1.57 14.07 29.34
C TYR A 52 2.18 12.82 28.67
N ILE A 53 1.77 11.60 29.06
CA ILE A 53 2.07 10.34 28.36
C ILE A 53 0.86 9.89 27.55
N ALA A 54 -0.33 9.91 28.16
CA ALA A 54 -1.56 9.43 27.55
C ALA A 54 -1.95 10.21 26.29
N VAL A 55 -1.80 11.54 26.28
CA VAL A 55 -2.17 12.38 25.13
C VAL A 55 -1.24 12.13 23.93
N PRO A 56 0.11 12.20 24.05
CA PRO A 56 1.00 11.78 22.97
C PRO A 56 0.79 10.34 22.53
N GLY A 57 0.55 9.42 23.46
CA GLY A 57 0.23 8.01 23.16
C GLY A 57 -1.04 7.87 22.31
N ALA A 58 -2.10 8.62 22.62
CA ALA A 58 -3.33 8.62 21.82
C ALA A 58 -3.08 9.15 20.39
N PHE A 59 -2.34 10.24 20.24
CA PHE A 59 -1.99 10.78 18.93
C PHE A 59 -1.09 9.83 18.12
N LEU A 60 -0.17 9.14 18.78
CA LEU A 60 0.62 8.07 18.18
C LEU A 60 -0.29 6.97 17.60
N ILE A 61 -1.22 6.44 18.39
CA ILE A 61 -2.12 5.37 17.94
C ILE A 61 -3.03 5.84 16.80
N ILE A 62 -3.60 7.05 16.90
CA ILE A 62 -4.42 7.63 15.82
C ILE A 62 -3.61 7.77 14.53
N GLY A 63 -2.38 8.27 14.62
CA GLY A 63 -1.48 8.43 13.49
C GLY A 63 -1.10 7.09 12.84
N LEU A 64 -0.81 6.06 13.64
CA LEU A 64 -0.54 4.70 13.16
C LEU A 64 -1.77 4.08 12.48
N ILE A 65 -2.97 4.18 13.09
CA ILE A 65 -4.21 3.69 12.48
C ILE A 65 -4.48 4.37 11.14
N ALA A 66 -4.31 5.69 11.08
CA ALA A 66 -4.47 6.44 9.84
C ALA A 66 -3.46 5.96 8.78
N SER A 67 -2.18 5.81 9.13
CA SER A 67 -1.16 5.30 8.22
C SER A 67 -1.46 3.88 7.73
N PHE A 68 -1.83 2.96 8.62
CA PHE A 68 -2.25 1.59 8.25
C PHE A 68 -3.47 1.56 7.33
N THR A 69 -4.43 2.47 7.53
CA THR A 69 -5.59 2.59 6.65
C THR A 69 -5.19 2.95 5.22
N PHE A 70 -4.24 3.87 5.03
CA PHE A 70 -3.74 4.21 3.71
C PHE A 70 -2.84 3.11 3.11
N LEU A 71 -2.07 2.39 3.93
CA LEU A 71 -1.36 1.19 3.47
C LEU A 71 -2.33 0.10 2.98
N TYR A 72 -3.45 -0.09 3.69
CA TYR A 72 -4.51 -1.00 3.26
C TYR A 72 -5.12 -0.57 1.92
N LYS A 73 -5.50 0.71 1.78
CA LYS A 73 -6.02 1.25 0.50
C LYS A 73 -5.04 1.08 -0.66
N CYS A 74 -3.73 1.21 -0.40
CA CYS A 74 -2.71 0.98 -1.42
C CYS A 74 -2.62 -0.50 -1.85
N ASN A 75 -2.82 -1.45 -0.94
CA ASN A 75 -2.82 -2.88 -1.27
C ASN A 75 -4.10 -3.33 -1.98
N PHE A 76 -5.22 -2.70 -1.65
CA PHE A 76 -6.55 -3.05 -2.18
C PHE A 76 -7.18 -1.86 -2.91
N PRO A 77 -6.60 -1.42 -4.04
CA PRO A 77 -7.22 -0.40 -4.88
C PRO A 77 -8.50 -0.95 -5.53
N GLU A 78 -9.36 -0.05 -5.97
CA GLU A 78 -10.57 -0.44 -6.70
C GLU A 78 -10.19 -1.09 -8.05
N LEU A 79 -10.72 -2.29 -8.29
CA LEU A 79 -10.42 -3.08 -9.49
C LEU A 79 -11.57 -3.06 -10.51
N GLU A 80 -12.55 -2.15 -10.35
CA GLU A 80 -13.70 -2.07 -11.26
C GLU A 80 -13.28 -1.72 -12.69
N GLY A 81 -13.45 -2.68 -13.62
CA GLY A 81 -13.15 -2.50 -15.04
C GLY A 81 -12.32 -3.66 -15.62
N GLY A 82 -12.24 -3.75 -16.95
CA GLY A 82 -11.52 -4.84 -17.63
C GLY A 82 -12.31 -6.14 -17.77
N GLN A 83 -13.63 -6.10 -17.54
CA GLN A 83 -14.52 -7.22 -17.83
C GLN A 83 -14.41 -7.57 -19.33
N GLY A 84 -14.09 -8.82 -19.64
CA GLY A 84 -13.90 -9.29 -21.01
C GLY A 84 -12.47 -9.17 -21.56
N SER A 85 -11.51 -8.60 -20.82
CA SER A 85 -10.11 -8.56 -21.27
C SER A 85 -9.50 -9.96 -21.40
N LEU A 86 -8.68 -10.15 -22.44
CA LEU A 86 -7.95 -11.39 -22.72
C LEU A 86 -6.57 -11.43 -22.05
N VAL A 87 -6.13 -10.33 -21.45
CA VAL A 87 -4.84 -10.24 -20.75
C VAL A 87 -5.00 -9.98 -19.24
N TYR A 88 -6.15 -9.48 -18.78
CA TYR A 88 -6.41 -9.26 -17.36
C TYR A 88 -6.71 -10.56 -16.61
N PHE A 89 -5.85 -10.93 -15.67
CA PHE A 89 -5.93 -12.19 -14.93
C PHE A 89 -7.29 -12.45 -14.25
N ALA A 90 -7.96 -11.44 -13.70
CA ALA A 90 -9.24 -11.66 -13.03
C ALA A 90 -10.37 -11.93 -14.04
N ALA A 91 -10.32 -11.31 -15.23
CA ALA A 91 -11.22 -11.64 -16.33
C ALA A 91 -10.94 -13.04 -16.90
N ILE A 92 -9.66 -13.43 -17.02
CA ILE A 92 -9.27 -14.78 -17.47
C ILE A 92 -9.75 -15.84 -16.48
N LYS A 93 -9.63 -15.59 -15.17
CA LYS A 93 -10.11 -16.50 -14.10
C LYS A 93 -11.59 -16.86 -14.25
N GLY A 94 -12.41 -15.99 -14.85
CA GLY A 94 -13.83 -16.24 -15.12
C GLY A 94 -14.11 -17.20 -16.29
N ARG A 95 -13.10 -17.64 -17.03
CA ARG A 95 -13.24 -18.46 -18.24
C ARG A 95 -12.75 -19.89 -18.03
N THR A 96 -13.27 -20.83 -18.83
CA THR A 96 -12.64 -22.15 -18.99
C THR A 96 -11.42 -22.05 -19.92
N GLU A 97 -10.49 -22.99 -19.79
CA GLU A 97 -9.30 -23.05 -20.66
C GLU A 97 -9.69 -23.11 -22.16
N SER A 98 -10.67 -23.94 -22.51
CA SER A 98 -11.15 -24.09 -23.89
C SER A 98 -11.75 -22.80 -24.44
N THR A 99 -12.55 -22.11 -23.63
CA THR A 99 -13.18 -20.82 -24.00
C THR A 99 -12.12 -19.75 -24.19
N TYR A 100 -11.16 -19.65 -23.26
CA TYR A 100 -10.08 -18.68 -23.37
C TYR A 100 -9.24 -18.89 -24.63
N LYS A 101 -8.83 -20.13 -24.93
CA LYS A 101 -8.07 -20.45 -26.15
C LYS A 101 -8.84 -20.06 -27.41
N ALA A 102 -10.11 -20.44 -27.50
CA ALA A 102 -10.94 -20.12 -28.65
C ALA A 102 -11.12 -18.60 -28.83
N GLU A 103 -11.39 -17.85 -27.75
CA GLU A 103 -11.50 -16.39 -27.80
C GLU A 103 -10.18 -15.73 -28.19
N PHE A 104 -9.06 -16.20 -27.65
CA PHE A 104 -7.74 -15.64 -27.92
C PHE A 104 -7.27 -15.91 -29.35
N GLU A 105 -7.57 -17.07 -29.92
CA GLU A 105 -7.24 -17.39 -31.32
C GLU A 105 -8.16 -16.68 -32.32
N ALA A 106 -9.40 -16.35 -31.91
CA ALA A 106 -10.39 -15.69 -32.76
C ALA A 106 -10.34 -14.16 -32.73
N VAL A 107 -9.63 -13.55 -31.76
CA VAL A 107 -9.58 -12.09 -31.61
C VAL A 107 -8.86 -11.44 -32.79
N SER A 108 -9.38 -10.32 -33.27
CA SER A 108 -8.70 -9.54 -34.29
C SER A 108 -7.53 -8.74 -33.69
N ASP A 109 -6.50 -8.45 -34.50
CA ASP A 109 -5.40 -7.55 -34.11
C ASP A 109 -5.91 -6.20 -33.58
N ALA A 110 -7.01 -5.69 -34.14
CA ALA A 110 -7.61 -4.41 -33.75
C ALA A 110 -8.26 -4.48 -32.36
N ASP A 111 -9.00 -5.55 -32.08
CA ASP A 111 -9.67 -5.75 -30.78
C ASP A 111 -8.66 -6.06 -29.68
N TYR A 112 -7.64 -6.88 -29.99
CA TYR A 112 -6.55 -7.15 -29.05
C TYR A 112 -5.78 -5.87 -28.71
N ARG A 113 -5.49 -5.04 -29.71
CA ARG A 113 -4.89 -3.71 -29.50
C ARG A 113 -5.75 -2.82 -28.60
N ALA A 114 -7.06 -2.81 -28.80
CA ALA A 114 -7.99 -2.02 -27.99
C ALA A 114 -8.01 -2.51 -26.53
N ASP A 115 -8.02 -3.83 -26.30
CA ASP A 115 -7.92 -4.41 -24.96
C ASP A 115 -6.62 -3.99 -24.27
N MET A 116 -5.47 -4.13 -24.94
CA MET A 116 -4.18 -3.71 -24.38
C MET A 116 -4.12 -2.22 -24.00
N LEU A 117 -4.66 -1.34 -24.85
CA LEU A 117 -4.75 0.10 -24.55
C LEU A 117 -5.66 0.36 -23.34
N GLY A 118 -6.79 -0.34 -23.24
CA GLY A 118 -7.67 -0.30 -22.07
C GLY A 118 -6.95 -0.74 -20.79
N GLN A 119 -6.12 -1.77 -20.87
CA GLN A 119 -5.31 -2.23 -19.73
C GLN A 119 -4.23 -1.24 -19.34
N ILE A 120 -3.56 -0.60 -20.30
CA ILE A 120 -2.61 0.49 -19.99
C ILE A 120 -3.33 1.61 -19.23
N TRP A 121 -4.49 2.03 -19.72
CA TRP A 121 -5.28 3.10 -19.11
C TRP A 121 -5.72 2.73 -17.70
N ARG A 122 -6.30 1.54 -17.49
CA ARG A 122 -6.77 1.09 -16.17
C ARG A 122 -5.64 0.89 -15.18
N ASN A 123 -4.56 0.21 -15.58
CA ASN A 123 -3.41 -0.01 -14.70
C ASN A 123 -2.71 1.30 -14.34
N SER A 124 -2.75 2.32 -15.21
CA SER A 124 -2.23 3.65 -14.88
C SER A 124 -3.04 4.34 -13.78
N HIS A 125 -4.37 4.21 -13.79
CA HIS A 125 -5.24 4.74 -12.72
C HIS A 125 -5.00 4.02 -11.40
N ILE A 126 -4.99 2.68 -11.42
CA ILE A 126 -4.69 1.88 -10.22
C ILE A 126 -3.33 2.26 -9.63
N LEU A 127 -2.33 2.45 -10.49
CA LEU A 127 -1.00 2.86 -10.07
C LEU A 127 -0.99 4.26 -9.45
N ALA A 128 -1.74 5.21 -10.02
CA ALA A 128 -1.89 6.56 -9.46
C ALA A 128 -2.52 6.51 -8.06
N ASP A 129 -3.64 5.79 -7.89
CA ASP A 129 -4.31 5.62 -6.60
C ASP A 129 -3.37 5.00 -5.56
N LYS A 130 -2.61 3.97 -5.96
CA LYS A 130 -1.56 3.37 -5.14
C LYS A 130 -0.51 4.40 -4.71
N TYR A 131 -0.02 5.22 -5.63
CA TYR A 131 0.98 6.26 -5.35
C TYR A 131 0.46 7.35 -4.39
N GLU A 132 -0.78 7.79 -4.56
CA GLU A 132 -1.39 8.78 -3.67
C GLU A 132 -1.60 8.22 -2.26
N ALA A 133 -2.08 6.97 -2.16
CA ALA A 133 -2.28 6.29 -0.90
C ALA A 133 -0.95 6.10 -0.13
N ILE A 134 0.11 5.61 -0.77
CA ILE A 134 1.41 5.45 -0.10
C ILE A 134 2.03 6.80 0.28
N ALA A 135 1.87 7.85 -0.54
CA ALA A 135 2.35 9.18 -0.20
C ALA A 135 1.64 9.75 1.04
N MET A 136 0.33 9.50 1.17
CA MET A 136 -0.41 9.86 2.38
C MET A 136 0.05 9.06 3.59
N ALA A 137 0.21 7.75 3.46
CA ALA A 137 0.72 6.91 4.55
C ALA A 137 2.09 7.39 5.05
N ILE A 138 3.01 7.73 4.14
CA ILE A 138 4.33 8.28 4.49
C ILE A 138 4.20 9.59 5.28
N ARG A 139 3.36 10.53 4.81
CA ARG A 139 3.14 11.81 5.51
C ARG A 139 2.56 11.61 6.91
N LEU A 140 1.60 10.70 7.06
CA LEU A 140 1.01 10.36 8.35
C LEU A 140 2.03 9.72 9.29
N THR A 141 2.84 8.78 8.81
CA THR A 141 3.93 8.18 9.61
C THR A 141 4.94 9.25 10.04
N LEU A 142 5.36 10.15 9.15
CA LEU A 142 6.26 11.25 9.52
C LEU A 142 5.66 12.17 10.59
N ALA A 143 4.39 12.54 10.46
CA ALA A 143 3.69 13.33 11.47
C ALA A 143 3.60 12.57 12.82
N THR A 144 3.45 11.24 12.77
CA THR A 144 3.36 10.35 13.93
C THR A 144 4.68 10.23 14.69
N LEU A 145 5.83 10.50 14.05
CA LEU A 145 7.13 10.48 14.75
C LEU A 145 7.22 11.52 15.87
N VAL A 146 6.49 12.64 15.77
CA VAL A 146 6.46 13.68 16.81
C VAL A 146 5.81 13.16 18.10
N PRO A 147 4.53 12.72 18.10
CA PRO A 147 3.91 12.16 19.31
C PRO A 147 4.62 10.89 19.78
N PHE A 148 5.17 10.07 18.88
CA PHE A 148 6.00 8.92 19.25
C PHE A 148 7.22 9.32 20.10
N THR A 149 7.97 10.34 19.64
CA THR A 149 9.18 10.79 20.33
C THR A 149 8.83 11.39 21.69
N VAL A 150 7.80 12.23 21.76
CA VAL A 150 7.32 12.80 23.03
C VAL A 150 6.89 11.68 23.97
N PHE A 151 6.10 10.72 23.49
CA PHE A 151 5.65 9.57 24.26
C PHE A 151 6.84 8.81 24.88
N LEU A 152 7.83 8.44 24.06
CA LEU A 152 9.00 7.69 24.54
C LEU A 152 9.86 8.45 25.54
N VAL A 153 10.08 9.75 25.30
CA VAL A 153 10.85 10.60 26.22
C VAL A 153 10.13 10.69 27.57
N MET A 154 8.82 10.91 27.57
CA MET A 154 8.06 11.03 28.82
C MET A 154 8.00 9.71 29.59
N THR A 155 7.83 8.56 28.90
CA THR A 155 7.92 7.24 29.56
C THR A 155 9.32 6.97 30.11
N ALA A 156 10.38 7.39 29.41
CA ALA A 156 11.75 7.20 29.87
C ALA A 156 12.05 8.03 31.13
N ILE A 157 11.58 9.28 31.16
CA ILE A 157 11.72 10.17 32.33
C ILE A 157 10.95 9.60 33.52
N GLU A 158 9.71 9.17 33.32
CA GLU A 158 8.85 8.64 34.40
C GLU A 158 9.45 7.38 35.03
N HIS A 159 9.94 6.46 34.20
CA HIS A 159 10.49 5.18 34.65
C HIS A 159 11.99 5.25 34.97
N THR A 160 12.63 6.42 34.80
CA THR A 160 14.08 6.62 34.98
C THR A 160 14.92 5.55 34.27
N ARG A 161 14.47 5.10 33.09
CA ARG A 161 15.12 4.06 32.28
C ARG A 161 15.22 4.51 30.82
N LEU A 162 16.28 4.08 30.15
CA LEU A 162 16.36 4.27 28.70
C LEU A 162 15.28 3.43 28.01
N PRO A 163 14.65 3.95 26.92
CA PRO A 163 13.67 3.17 26.17
C PRO A 163 14.24 1.84 25.71
N MET A 164 13.51 0.74 25.95
CA MET A 164 13.90 -0.55 25.44
C MET A 164 13.64 -0.63 23.94
N VAL A 165 14.70 -0.91 23.17
CA VAL A 165 14.66 -1.05 21.70
C VAL A 165 14.86 -2.52 21.27
N SER A 166 15.23 -3.39 22.21
CA SER A 166 15.31 -4.85 22.03
C SER A 166 14.34 -5.54 23.01
N GLY A 167 13.54 -6.46 22.49
CA GLY A 167 12.78 -7.42 23.30
C GLY A 167 13.63 -8.61 23.74
#